data_AF-A0A537CF58-F1
#
_entry.id   AF-A0A537CF58-F1
#
_cell.length_a   1.000
_cell.length_b   1.000
_cell.length_c   1.000
_cell.angle_alpha   90.00
_cell.angle_beta   90.00
_cell.angle_gamma   90.00
#
_symmetry.space_group_name_H-M   'P 1'
#
loop_
_entity.id
_entity.type
_entity.pdbx_description
1 polymer ?
#
loop_
_entity_poly.entity_id
_entity_poly.type
_entity_poly.pdbx_seq_one_letter_code
_entity_poly.pdbx_strand_id
1 'polypeptide(L)'
;MAKARSERRARERGRIAPFPMSPPSAPASGPSVAPLTRRGAFILLLVFTLIWFSNLDYRRLVHPDEGRYAEIPREMAATGDWVTPRLDGIKYFEKPALQYWLTAAGYEAFGVHHWTARLWPALSGYLGVLFIGYVGFRLGGSALGLYSAAALGSCLWYALNAHILTLDGSSRSAPKLRRSNGSHGCGRPGARSLWRLYPRD
;
A
#
# COMPACT_ATOMS: atom_id res chain seq x y z
N MET A 1 -6.12 -54.85 66.39
CA MET A 1 -5.20 -53.74 66.08
C MET A 1 -4.63 -53.74 64.65
N ALA A 2 -4.66 -54.84 63.89
CA ALA A 2 -4.07 -54.90 62.54
C ALA A 2 -4.83 -54.12 61.44
N LYS A 3 -6.17 -54.06 61.51
CA LYS A 3 -7.04 -53.45 60.50
C LYS A 3 -6.88 -51.93 60.37
N ALA A 4 -6.64 -51.24 61.49
CA ALA A 4 -6.39 -49.79 61.50
C ALA A 4 -5.04 -49.42 60.84
N ARG A 5 -4.07 -50.35 60.84
CA ARG A 5 -2.75 -50.15 60.20
C ARG A 5 -2.82 -50.37 58.69
N SER A 6 -3.66 -51.29 58.21
CA SER A 6 -3.87 -51.50 56.77
C SER A 6 -4.64 -50.36 56.12
N GLU A 7 -5.64 -49.79 56.82
CA GLU A 7 -6.42 -48.66 56.31
C GLU A 7 -5.60 -47.36 56.24
N ARG A 8 -4.67 -47.13 57.19
CA ARG A 8 -3.71 -46.01 57.10
C ARG A 8 -2.77 -46.14 55.91
N ARG A 9 -2.23 -47.33 55.65
CA ARG A 9 -1.34 -47.58 54.50
C ARG A 9 -2.06 -47.44 53.14
N ALA A 10 -3.35 -47.78 53.09
CA ALA A 10 -4.17 -47.58 51.89
C ALA A 10 -4.42 -46.09 51.60
N ARG A 11 -4.63 -45.27 52.64
CA ARG A 11 -4.81 -43.81 52.50
C ARG A 11 -3.55 -43.09 52.03
N GLU A 12 -2.36 -43.56 52.40
CA GLU A 12 -1.10 -42.93 51.99
C GLU A 12 -0.69 -43.28 50.54
N ARG A 13 -1.05 -44.48 50.05
CA ARG A 13 -0.72 -44.92 48.68
C ARG A 13 -1.46 -44.16 47.56
N GLY A 14 -2.54 -43.45 47.89
CA GLY A 14 -3.30 -42.65 46.92
C GLY A 14 -2.87 -41.18 46.82
N ARG A 15 -1.86 -40.74 47.59
CA ARG A 15 -1.45 -39.33 47.61
C ARG A 15 -0.43 -39.07 46.50
N ILE A 16 -0.93 -38.79 45.30
CA ILE A 16 -0.13 -38.31 44.18
C ILE A 16 0.52 -37.00 44.63
N ALA A 17 1.85 -36.96 44.69
CA ALA A 17 2.57 -35.73 44.97
C ALA A 17 2.22 -34.71 43.87
N PRO A 18 1.89 -33.45 44.22
CA PRO A 18 1.64 -32.44 43.20
C PRO A 18 2.89 -32.31 42.31
N PHE A 19 2.67 -32.33 40.99
CA PHE A 19 3.73 -32.10 40.03
C PHE A 19 4.44 -30.78 40.39
N PRO A 20 5.79 -30.74 40.47
CA PRO A 20 6.48 -29.48 40.70
C PRO A 20 6.20 -28.55 39.52
N MET A 21 5.26 -27.62 39.69
CA MET A 21 5.08 -26.50 38.77
C MET A 21 6.25 -25.55 39.01
N SER A 22 7.23 -25.58 38.11
CA SER A 22 8.20 -24.50 38.03
C SER A 22 7.44 -23.18 37.86
N PRO A 23 7.78 -22.12 38.60
CA PRO A 23 7.17 -20.81 38.37
C PRO A 23 7.39 -20.43 36.90
N PRO A 24 6.41 -19.76 36.25
CA PRO A 24 6.62 -19.24 34.90
C PRO A 24 7.90 -18.39 34.94
N SER A 25 8.87 -18.73 34.08
CA SER A 25 10.06 -17.90 33.90
C SER A 25 9.57 -16.48 33.58
N ALA A 26 10.11 -15.49 34.31
CA ALA A 26 9.79 -14.09 34.07
C ALA A 26 9.89 -13.79 32.57
N PRO A 27 8.94 -13.05 31.97
CA PRO A 27 8.98 -12.77 30.55
C PRO A 27 10.34 -12.15 30.25
N ALA A 28 11.09 -12.78 29.33
CA ALA A 28 12.38 -12.29 28.91
C ALA A 28 12.23 -10.81 28.56
N SER A 29 12.97 -9.95 29.26
CA SER A 29 13.00 -8.52 28.98
C SER A 29 13.33 -8.35 27.50
N GLY A 30 12.34 -7.93 26.70
CA GLY A 30 12.51 -7.72 25.27
C GLY A 30 13.68 -6.77 25.01
N PRO A 31 14.27 -6.80 23.80
CA PRO A 31 15.41 -5.95 23.48
C PRO A 31 15.07 -4.48 23.78
N SER A 32 15.79 -3.89 24.72
CA SER A 32 15.71 -2.46 25.03
C SER A 32 16.37 -1.70 23.88
N VAL A 33 15.60 -1.38 22.85
CA VAL A 33 16.06 -0.47 21.80
C VAL A 33 16.38 0.87 22.43
N ALA A 34 17.63 1.30 22.29
CA ALA A 34 18.05 2.63 22.68
C ALA A 34 17.11 3.67 22.03
N PRO A 35 16.67 4.70 22.77
CA PRO A 35 15.82 5.73 22.20
C PRO A 35 16.55 6.42 21.05
N LEU A 36 15.91 6.47 19.88
CA LEU A 36 16.45 7.19 18.72
C LEU A 36 16.63 8.67 19.08
N THR A 37 17.86 9.16 19.00
CA THR A 37 18.13 10.60 19.08
C THR A 37 17.32 11.33 18.01
N ARG A 38 16.78 12.52 18.32
CA ARG A 38 16.00 13.34 17.37
C ARG A 38 16.68 13.52 16.01
N ARG A 39 18.01 13.67 15.99
CA ARG A 39 18.83 13.73 14.77
C ARG A 39 18.81 12.42 13.99
N GLY A 40 18.96 11.28 14.67
CA GLY A 40 18.91 9.96 14.05
C GLY A 40 17.53 9.65 13.45
N ALA A 41 16.45 10.00 14.16
CA ALA A 41 15.09 9.89 13.63
C ALA A 41 14.89 10.75 12.37
N PHE A 42 15.42 11.98 12.36
CA PHE A 42 15.33 12.86 11.19
C PHE A 42 16.13 12.32 10.00
N ILE A 43 17.35 11.83 10.22
CA ILE A 43 18.16 11.21 9.16
C ILE A 43 17.46 9.96 8.60
N LEU A 44 16.92 9.11 9.46
CA LEU A 44 16.20 7.91 9.04
C LEU A 44 14.96 8.24 8.21
N LEU A 45 14.20 9.26 8.64
CA LEU A 45 13.06 9.77 7.89
C LEU A 45 13.49 10.30 6.51
N LEU A 46 14.57 11.07 6.45
CA LEU A 46 15.09 11.65 5.22
C LEU A 46 15.57 10.57 4.24
N VAL A 47 16.34 9.59 4.72
CA VAL A 47 16.77 8.44 3.92
C VAL A 47 15.57 7.65 3.42
N PHE A 48 14.59 7.36 4.27
CA PHE A 48 13.37 6.67 3.87
C PHE A 48 12.60 7.45 2.79
N THR A 49 12.46 8.76 2.95
CA THR A 49 11.80 9.66 1.98
C THR A 49 12.52 9.61 0.62
N LEU A 50 13.85 9.74 0.61
CA LEU A 50 14.63 9.73 -0.62
C LEU A 50 14.49 8.38 -1.34
N ILE A 51 14.60 7.26 -0.62
CA ILE A 51 14.44 5.92 -1.21
C ILE A 51 13.03 5.73 -1.76
N TRP A 52 12.00 6.15 -1.02
CA TRP A 52 10.61 6.03 -1.43
C TRP A 52 10.32 6.81 -2.71
N PHE A 53 10.68 8.11 -2.76
CA PHE A 53 10.32 8.95 -3.91
C PHE A 53 11.25 8.81 -5.11
N SER A 54 12.51 8.40 -4.92
CA SER A 54 13.46 8.18 -6.04
C SER A 54 13.06 7.04 -6.98
N ASN A 55 12.26 6.08 -6.51
CA ASN A 55 11.84 4.94 -7.33
C ASN A 55 10.68 5.27 -8.29
N LEU A 56 10.00 6.42 -8.13
CA LEU A 56 8.78 6.72 -8.89
C LEU A 56 8.98 6.78 -10.41
N ASP A 57 10.14 7.26 -10.86
CA ASP A 57 10.46 7.45 -12.28
C ASP A 57 11.25 6.29 -12.89
N TYR A 58 11.67 5.31 -12.07
CA TYR A 58 12.56 4.23 -12.52
C TYR A 58 11.94 3.33 -13.60
N ARG A 59 10.60 3.25 -13.66
CA ARG A 59 9.89 2.40 -14.63
C ARG A 59 8.87 3.18 -15.46
N ARG A 60 8.77 2.87 -16.76
CA ARG A 60 7.68 3.37 -17.61
C ARG A 60 6.33 2.81 -17.14
N LEU A 61 5.22 3.44 -17.52
CA LEU A 61 3.88 2.97 -17.16
C LEU A 61 3.63 1.56 -17.71
N VAL A 62 3.25 0.64 -16.82
CA VAL A 62 2.96 -0.75 -17.20
C VAL A 62 1.56 -0.83 -17.81
N HIS A 63 1.50 -1.31 -19.05
CA HIS A 63 0.26 -1.50 -19.80
C HIS A 63 -0.41 -2.82 -19.37
N PRO A 64 -1.76 -2.90 -19.20
CA PRO A 64 -2.81 -1.96 -19.60
C PRO A 64 -3.36 -1.05 -18.48
N ASP A 65 -3.08 -1.33 -17.21
CA ASP A 65 -3.81 -0.70 -16.09
C ASP A 65 -3.30 0.71 -15.79
N GLU A 66 -1.99 0.92 -15.67
CA GLU A 66 -1.44 2.24 -15.31
C GLU A 66 -1.74 3.29 -16.38
N GLY A 67 -1.72 2.88 -17.66
CA GLY A 67 -1.97 3.79 -18.79
C GLY A 67 -3.38 4.37 -18.78
N ARG A 68 -4.40 3.55 -18.46
CA ARG A 68 -5.81 4.01 -18.40
C ARG A 68 -6.02 5.02 -17.28
N TYR A 69 -5.48 4.73 -16.11
CA TYR A 69 -5.61 5.60 -14.95
C TYR A 69 -4.74 6.86 -15.03
N ALA A 70 -3.76 6.91 -15.93
CA ALA A 70 -3.03 8.12 -16.29
C ALA A 70 -3.73 8.94 -17.38
N GLU A 71 -4.41 8.29 -18.32
CA GLU A 71 -5.06 9.00 -19.43
C GLU A 71 -6.37 9.70 -19.03
N ILE A 72 -7.18 9.08 -18.17
CA ILE A 72 -8.44 9.70 -17.69
C ILE A 72 -8.19 11.05 -17.01
N PRO A 73 -7.28 11.18 -16.03
CA PRO A 73 -6.96 12.48 -15.43
C PRO A 73 -6.31 13.46 -16.40
N ARG A 74 -5.57 12.96 -17.41
CA ARG A 74 -4.97 13.80 -18.45
C ARG A 74 -6.05 14.45 -19.31
N GLU A 75 -7.08 13.68 -19.72
CA GLU A 75 -8.25 14.21 -20.42
C GLU A 75 -9.03 15.21 -19.54
N MET A 76 -9.20 14.92 -18.25
CA MET A 76 -9.88 15.82 -17.31
C MET A 76 -9.13 17.16 -17.16
N ALA A 77 -7.81 17.11 -16.96
CA ALA A 77 -6.98 18.32 -16.87
C ALA A 77 -6.95 19.11 -18.20
N ALA A 78 -6.94 18.42 -19.34
CA ALA A 78 -6.93 19.07 -20.66
C ALA A 78 -8.28 19.68 -21.06
N THR A 79 -9.40 19.07 -20.64
CA THR A 79 -10.76 19.53 -21.00
C THR A 79 -11.36 20.47 -19.97
N GLY A 80 -10.87 20.47 -18.73
CA GLY A 80 -11.46 21.20 -17.61
C GLY A 80 -12.79 20.60 -17.13
N ASP A 81 -13.20 19.44 -17.63
CA ASP A 81 -14.38 18.71 -17.13
C ASP A 81 -13.95 17.76 -16.01
N TRP A 82 -13.96 18.27 -14.78
CA TRP A 82 -13.61 17.50 -13.59
C TRP A 82 -14.77 16.60 -13.12
N VAL A 83 -15.97 16.76 -13.68
CA VAL A 83 -17.16 16.04 -13.20
C VAL A 83 -17.32 14.71 -13.94
N THR A 84 -17.03 14.69 -15.25
CA THR A 84 -17.24 13.52 -16.09
C THR A 84 -15.91 12.89 -16.52
N PRO A 85 -15.37 11.88 -15.80
CA PRO A 85 -14.22 11.13 -16.26
C PRO A 85 -14.50 10.45 -17.60
N ARG A 86 -13.60 10.65 -18.55
CA ARG A 86 -13.66 10.07 -19.89
C ARG A 86 -12.37 9.32 -20.20
N LEU A 87 -12.51 8.23 -20.95
CA LEU A 87 -11.41 7.48 -21.55
C LEU A 87 -11.68 7.41 -23.04
N ASP A 88 -10.83 8.01 -23.87
CA ASP A 88 -11.01 8.10 -25.32
C ASP A 88 -12.40 8.71 -25.70
N GLY A 89 -12.88 9.65 -24.90
CA GLY A 89 -14.19 10.30 -25.09
C GLY A 89 -15.41 9.49 -24.61
N ILE A 90 -15.22 8.27 -24.10
CA ILE A 90 -16.28 7.44 -23.50
C ILE A 90 -16.34 7.71 -22.00
N LYS A 91 -17.55 7.94 -21.45
CA LYS A 91 -17.74 8.17 -20.01
C LYS A 91 -17.36 6.91 -19.22
N TYR A 92 -16.50 7.07 -18.22
CA TYR A 92 -15.97 5.95 -17.42
C TYR A 92 -16.22 6.17 -15.93
N PHE A 93 -17.34 5.65 -15.42
CA PHE A 93 -17.79 5.80 -14.02
C PHE A 93 -17.61 4.54 -13.17
N GLU A 94 -16.60 3.73 -13.45
CA GLU A 94 -16.40 2.46 -12.73
C GLU A 94 -15.70 2.63 -11.38
N LYS A 95 -15.04 3.78 -11.14
CA LYS A 95 -14.21 4.04 -9.96
C LYS A 95 -14.51 5.42 -9.33
N PRO A 96 -14.28 5.57 -8.01
CA PRO A 96 -14.52 6.84 -7.32
C PRO A 96 -13.65 7.97 -7.90
N ALA A 97 -14.26 9.14 -8.13
CA ALA A 97 -13.63 10.28 -8.81
C ALA A 97 -12.43 10.88 -8.05
N LEU A 98 -12.32 10.62 -6.74
CA LEU A 98 -11.26 11.18 -5.89
C LEU A 98 -9.86 10.89 -6.43
N GLN A 99 -9.58 9.67 -6.88
CA GLN A 99 -8.28 9.32 -7.42
C GLN A 99 -7.98 10.11 -8.70
N TYR A 100 -8.99 10.29 -9.56
CA TYR A 100 -8.82 11.04 -10.81
C TYR A 100 -8.59 12.52 -10.55
N TRP A 101 -9.29 13.12 -9.58
CA TRP A 101 -9.09 14.52 -9.20
C TRP A 101 -7.71 14.77 -8.62
N LEU A 102 -7.24 13.89 -7.74
CA LEU A 102 -5.90 14.01 -7.19
C LEU A 102 -4.88 13.95 -8.34
N THR A 103 -4.91 12.92 -9.17
CA THR A 103 -3.98 12.80 -10.29
C THR A 103 -4.08 13.95 -11.29
N ALA A 104 -5.28 14.45 -11.60
CA ALA A 104 -5.49 15.60 -12.47
C ALA A 104 -4.88 16.88 -11.87
N ALA A 105 -5.07 17.12 -10.57
CA ALA A 105 -4.43 18.24 -9.86
C ALA A 105 -2.90 18.10 -9.85
N GLY A 106 -2.38 16.87 -9.76
CA GLY A 106 -0.96 16.59 -9.93
C GLY A 106 -0.47 17.00 -11.31
N TYR A 107 -1.21 16.66 -12.37
CA TYR A 107 -0.87 17.06 -13.73
C TYR A 107 -0.97 18.56 -14.00
N GLU A 108 -1.91 19.26 -13.38
CA GLU A 108 -1.95 20.73 -13.48
C GLU A 108 -0.76 21.39 -12.77
N ALA A 109 -0.34 20.86 -11.61
CA ALA A 109 0.75 21.44 -10.83
C ALA A 109 2.14 21.15 -11.41
N PHE A 110 2.37 19.92 -11.87
CA PHE A 110 3.71 19.45 -12.26
C PHE A 110 3.84 19.06 -13.74
N GLY A 111 2.76 19.11 -14.50
CA GLY A 111 2.72 18.61 -15.87
C GLY A 111 2.53 17.10 -15.96
N VAL A 112 2.33 16.64 -17.20
CA VAL A 112 2.04 15.24 -17.52
C VAL A 112 3.34 14.45 -17.58
N HIS A 113 3.71 13.85 -16.45
CA HIS A 113 4.87 12.94 -16.34
C HIS A 113 4.49 11.59 -15.72
N HIS A 114 5.36 10.60 -15.94
CA HIS A 114 5.21 9.25 -15.40
C HIS A 114 5.16 9.26 -13.86
N TRP A 115 6.08 10.00 -13.24
CA TRP A 115 6.17 10.13 -11.79
C TRP A 115 4.98 10.91 -11.21
N THR A 116 4.46 11.92 -11.90
CA THR A 116 3.31 12.72 -11.44
C THR A 116 2.07 11.86 -11.28
N ALA A 117 1.87 10.92 -12.21
CA ALA A 117 0.77 9.97 -12.12
C ALA A 117 0.83 9.21 -10.78
N ARG A 118 2.01 8.69 -10.45
CA ARG A 118 2.27 7.84 -9.27
C ARG A 118 2.46 8.63 -7.97
N LEU A 119 2.50 9.95 -8.03
CA LEU A 119 2.77 10.80 -6.88
C LEU A 119 1.75 10.58 -5.77
N TRP A 120 0.46 10.53 -6.10
CA TRP A 120 -0.62 10.36 -5.12
C TRP A 120 -0.67 8.99 -4.46
N PRO A 121 -0.63 7.85 -5.18
CA PRO A 121 -0.57 6.55 -4.54
C PRO A 121 0.71 6.42 -3.69
N ALA A 122 1.86 6.93 -4.18
CA ALA A 122 3.10 6.90 -3.40
C ALA A 122 3.02 7.75 -2.13
N LEU A 123 2.42 8.94 -2.21
CA LEU A 123 2.21 9.83 -1.07
C LEU A 123 1.26 9.19 -0.04
N SER A 124 0.18 8.57 -0.49
CA SER A 124 -0.77 7.88 0.40
C SER A 124 -0.11 6.72 1.14
N GLY A 125 0.71 5.93 0.44
CA GLY A 125 1.47 4.84 1.05
C GLY A 125 2.50 5.35 2.06
N TYR A 126 3.24 6.40 1.71
CA TYR A 126 4.22 7.06 2.57
C TYR A 126 3.57 7.58 3.87
N LEU A 127 2.44 8.29 3.75
CA LEU A 127 1.69 8.79 4.90
C LEU A 127 1.15 7.65 5.76
N GLY A 128 0.74 6.53 5.18
CA GLY A 128 0.33 5.34 5.94
C GLY A 128 1.46 4.75 6.79
N VAL A 129 2.71 4.72 6.29
CA VAL A 129 3.88 4.30 7.08
C VAL A 129 4.15 5.26 8.24
N LEU A 130 4.05 6.57 7.99
CA LEU A 130 4.21 7.56 9.06
C LEU A 130 3.08 7.46 10.09
N PHE A 131 1.86 7.23 9.64
CA PHE A 131 0.70 7.10 10.51
C PHE A 131 0.79 5.88 11.41
N ILE A 132 1.16 4.70 10.88
CA ILE A 132 1.35 3.51 11.72
C ILE A 132 2.50 3.69 12.72
N GLY A 133 3.57 4.38 12.31
CA GLY A 133 4.66 4.76 13.21
C GLY A 133 4.21 5.70 14.32
N TYR A 134 3.38 6.69 13.99
CA TYR A 134 2.79 7.62 14.95
C TYR A 134 1.87 6.89 15.95
N VAL A 135 1.01 6.00 15.47
CA VAL A 135 0.13 5.18 16.31
C VAL A 135 0.97 4.28 17.23
N GLY A 136 1.99 3.59 16.70
CA GLY A 136 2.89 2.78 17.51
C GLY A 136 3.63 3.59 18.57
N PHE A 137 4.07 4.81 18.24
CA PHE A 137 4.67 5.74 19.20
C PHE A 137 3.71 6.11 20.33
N ARG A 138 2.43 6.38 19.99
CA ARG A 138 1.41 6.78 20.97
C ARG A 138 0.95 5.64 21.87
N LEU A 139 0.99 4.39 21.39
CA LEU A 139 0.51 3.22 22.13
C LEU A 139 1.60 2.55 22.99
N GLY A 140 2.85 2.52 22.53
CA GLY A 140 3.91 1.74 23.18
C GLY A 140 5.30 2.37 23.11
N GLY A 141 5.39 3.67 22.81
CA GLY A 141 6.63 4.43 22.83
C GLY A 141 7.47 4.31 21.56
N SER A 142 8.66 4.91 21.59
CA SER A 142 9.55 5.07 20.42
C SER A 142 9.97 3.76 19.76
N ALA A 143 10.18 2.72 20.57
CA ALA A 143 10.51 1.38 20.11
C ALA A 143 9.41 0.80 19.22
N LEU A 144 8.18 0.80 19.73
CA LEU A 144 7.03 0.24 19.03
C LEU A 144 6.73 1.03 17.74
N GLY A 145 6.76 2.37 17.81
CA GLY A 145 6.58 3.21 16.62
C GLY A 145 7.60 2.93 15.52
N LEU A 146 8.88 2.79 15.87
CA LEU A 146 9.93 2.48 14.90
C LEU A 146 9.72 1.08 14.29
N TYR A 147 9.43 0.07 15.12
CA TYR A 147 9.24 -1.29 14.62
C TYR A 147 7.99 -1.41 13.75
N SER A 148 6.88 -0.76 14.12
CA SER A 148 5.66 -0.76 13.30
C SER A 148 5.89 -0.08 11.94
N ALA A 149 6.56 1.09 11.93
CA ALA A 149 6.92 1.77 10.69
C ALA A 149 7.89 0.95 9.83
N ALA A 150 8.92 0.35 10.43
CA ALA A 150 9.88 -0.49 9.74
C ALA A 150 9.24 -1.78 9.20
N ALA A 151 8.31 -2.40 9.94
CA ALA A 151 7.61 -3.59 9.51
C ALA A 151 6.67 -3.30 8.32
N LEU A 152 5.92 -2.19 8.36
CA LEU A 152 5.05 -1.82 7.24
C LEU A 152 5.86 -1.32 6.04
N GLY A 153 6.89 -0.50 6.27
CA GLY A 153 7.77 0.03 5.23
C GLY A 153 8.60 -1.04 4.54
N SER A 154 8.98 -2.12 5.25
CA SER A 154 9.68 -3.27 4.65
C SER A 154 8.74 -4.29 4.02
N CYS A 155 7.42 -4.16 4.22
CA CYS A 155 6.44 -5.01 3.56
C CYS A 155 6.43 -4.73 2.05
N LEU A 156 7.05 -5.63 1.29
CA LEU A 156 7.15 -5.52 -0.17
C LEU A 156 5.78 -5.31 -0.83
N TRP A 157 4.75 -6.03 -0.37
CA TRP A 157 3.41 -5.90 -0.92
C TRP A 157 2.83 -4.49 -0.76
N TYR A 158 3.04 -3.88 0.40
CA TYR A 158 2.59 -2.51 0.68
C TYR A 158 3.36 -1.50 -0.17
N ALA A 159 4.69 -1.64 -0.24
CA ALA A 159 5.53 -0.78 -1.06
C ALA A 159 5.14 -0.87 -2.55
N LEU A 160 4.92 -2.08 -3.07
CA LEU A 160 4.48 -2.28 -4.45
C LEU A 160 3.14 -1.63 -4.74
N ASN A 161 2.14 -1.81 -3.88
CA ASN A 161 0.82 -1.19 -4.07
C ASN A 161 0.88 0.34 -4.03
N ALA A 162 1.74 0.92 -3.18
CA ALA A 162 1.93 2.36 -3.15
C ALA A 162 2.62 2.91 -4.41
N HIS A 163 3.42 2.10 -5.11
CA HIS A 163 4.16 2.52 -6.30
C HIS A 163 3.49 2.11 -7.63
N ILE A 164 2.45 1.28 -7.57
CA ILE A 164 1.64 0.88 -8.71
C ILE A 164 0.40 1.76 -8.76
N LEU A 165 0.14 2.31 -9.94
CA LEU A 165 -1.06 3.09 -10.17
C LEU A 165 -2.23 2.16 -10.50
N THR A 166 -2.59 1.36 -9.50
CA THR A 166 -3.72 0.42 -9.57
C THR A 166 -4.71 0.77 -8.47
N LEU A 167 -5.98 0.94 -8.86
CA LEU A 167 -7.08 1.05 -7.92
C LEU A 167 -7.56 -0.37 -7.61
N ASP A 168 -6.84 -1.04 -6.71
CA ASP A 168 -7.12 -2.43 -6.41
C ASP A 168 -8.56 -2.59 -5.90
N GLY A 169 -9.23 -3.55 -6.51
CA GLY A 169 -10.66 -3.48 -6.81
C GLY A 169 -10.85 -4.07 -8.19
N SER A 170 -10.54 -5.37 -8.29
CA SER A 170 -10.79 -6.20 -9.44
C SER A 170 -12.28 -6.21 -9.80
N SER A 171 -12.74 -5.23 -10.57
CA SER A 171 -13.94 -5.38 -11.37
C SER A 171 -13.49 -5.83 -12.76
N ARG A 172 -13.75 -7.12 -13.01
CA ARG A 172 -13.49 -7.78 -14.29
C ARG A 172 -14.24 -7.09 -15.42
N SER A 173 -13.71 -7.35 -16.62
CA SER A 173 -14.40 -7.36 -17.92
C SER A 173 -14.93 -6.02 -18.42
N ALA A 174 -14.03 -5.25 -19.05
CA ALA A 174 -14.43 -4.63 -20.31
C ALA A 174 -14.61 -5.78 -21.34
N PRO A 175 -15.81 -5.99 -21.91
CA PRO A 175 -15.94 -6.89 -23.05
C PRO A 175 -15.01 -6.37 -24.14
N LYS A 176 -14.06 -7.21 -24.58
CA LYS A 176 -13.40 -7.02 -25.87
C LYS A 176 -14.52 -6.90 -26.90
N LEU A 177 -14.84 -5.67 -27.32
CA LEU A 177 -15.70 -5.47 -28.47
C LEU A 177 -15.02 -6.18 -29.64
N ARG A 178 -15.57 -7.33 -30.00
CA ARG A 178 -15.30 -8.07 -31.21
C ARG A 178 -15.53 -7.08 -32.35
N ARG A 179 -14.45 -6.60 -32.98
CA ARG A 179 -14.52 -5.87 -34.24
C ARG A 179 -15.20 -6.81 -35.26
N SER A 180 -16.49 -6.62 -35.51
CA SER A 180 -17.10 -7.09 -36.74
C SER A 180 -16.74 -6.09 -37.83
N ASN A 181 -16.10 -6.62 -38.86
CA ASN A 181 -15.80 -5.94 -40.11
C ASN A 181 -17.09 -5.39 -40.73
N GLY A 182 -17.09 -4.12 -41.12
CA GLY A 182 -18.26 -3.44 -41.69
C GLY A 182 -17.85 -2.06 -42.18
N SER A 183 -17.42 -2.01 -43.44
CA SER A 183 -17.27 -0.82 -44.26
C SER A 183 -18.45 0.16 -44.09
N HIS A 184 -18.17 1.42 -43.77
CA HIS A 184 -18.71 2.62 -44.42
C HIS A 184 -18.05 3.86 -43.80
N GLY A 185 -17.65 4.80 -44.66
CA GLY A 185 -16.77 5.90 -44.33
C GLY A 185 -17.38 6.93 -43.39
N CYS A 186 -16.59 7.34 -42.39
CA CYS A 186 -16.57 8.70 -41.91
C CYS A 186 -15.23 8.90 -41.18
N GLY A 187 -14.37 9.77 -41.72
CA GLY A 187 -13.04 10.03 -41.17
C GLY A 187 -13.14 10.68 -39.79
N ARG A 188 -12.68 9.96 -38.75
CA ARG A 188 -12.24 10.57 -37.49
C ARG A 188 -10.77 10.22 -37.25
N PRO A 189 -9.84 11.19 -37.32
CA PRO A 189 -8.44 10.94 -37.02
C PRO A 189 -8.29 10.94 -35.49
N GLY A 190 -8.35 9.77 -34.85
CA GLY A 190 -8.38 9.76 -33.38
C GLY A 190 -7.94 8.50 -32.66
N ALA A 191 -7.14 7.61 -33.28
CA ALA A 191 -6.67 6.42 -32.57
C ALA A 191 -5.25 5.96 -32.93
N ARG A 192 -4.55 6.65 -33.86
CA ARG A 192 -3.16 6.30 -34.27
C ARG A 192 -2.09 7.25 -33.71
N SER A 193 -2.47 8.25 -32.92
CA SER A 193 -1.56 9.27 -32.38
C SER A 193 -1.17 9.07 -30.92
N LEU A 194 -1.75 8.08 -30.22
CA LEU A 194 -1.69 7.91 -28.75
C LEU A 194 -0.30 7.61 -28.14
N TRP A 195 0.73 7.39 -28.95
CA TRP A 195 2.12 7.18 -28.47
C TRP A 195 3.13 8.17 -29.07
N ARG A 196 2.65 9.20 -29.79
CA ARG A 196 3.52 10.18 -30.46
C ARG A 196 3.94 11.34 -29.54
N LEU A 197 3.37 11.43 -28.33
CA LEU A 197 3.64 12.49 -27.36
C LEU A 197 4.59 12.07 -26.23
N TYR A 198 5.02 10.81 -26.19
CA TYR A 198 6.13 10.39 -25.34
C TYR A 198 7.44 10.46 -26.14
N PRO A 199 8.45 11.25 -25.71
CA PRO A 199 9.78 11.20 -26.31
C PRO A 199 10.28 9.75 -26.32
N ARG A 200 10.66 9.30 -27.51
CA ARG A 200 11.37 8.04 -27.71
C ARG A 200 12.84 8.34 -27.53
N ASP A 201 13.23 8.44 -26.28
CA ASP A 201 14.64 8.45 -25.88
C ASP A 201 14.91 7.12 -25.17
#